data_AF-A0A6A4HPU4-F1
#
_entry.id   AF-A0A6A4HPU4-F1
#
_cell.length_a   1.000
_cell.length_b   1.000
_cell.length_c   1.000
_cell.angle_alpha   90.00
_cell.angle_beta   90.00
_cell.angle_gamma   90.00
#
_symmetry.space_group_name_H-M   'P 1'
#
loop_
_entity.id
_entity.type
_entity.pdbx_description
1 polymer ?
#
loop_
_entity_poly.entity_id
_entity_poly.type
_entity_poly.pdbx_seq_one_letter_code
_entity_poly.pdbx_strand_id
1 'polypeptide(L)'
;QVNQLDNEALQLAEAFEQSGDISQIDNAVQLWKQAVELISDGDPDKPNLLNNLGNAYGLRFGHLGELRDIESALAALKQAVELTPDGDANK
;
A
#
# COMPACT_ATOMS: atom_id res chain seq x y z
N GLN A 1 15.65 -5.37 -3.85
CA GLN A 1 15.23 -3.95 -3.78
C GLN A 1 13.76 -3.84 -3.38
N VAL A 2 12.81 -4.35 -4.17
CA VAL A 2 11.36 -4.25 -3.89
C VAL A 2 10.98 -4.89 -2.55
N ASN A 3 11.41 -6.12 -2.27
CA ASN A 3 11.12 -6.79 -0.99
C ASN A 3 11.71 -6.06 0.23
N GLN A 4 12.80 -5.32 0.06
CA GLN A 4 13.36 -4.51 1.15
C GLN A 4 12.46 -3.31 1.42
N LEU A 5 12.02 -2.61 0.35
CA LEU A 5 11.09 -1.49 0.46
C LEU A 5 9.76 -1.93 1.09
N ASP A 6 9.22 -3.08 0.67
CA ASP A 6 7.99 -3.64 1.22
C ASP A 6 8.10 -3.97 2.71
N ASN A 7 9.18 -4.68 3.10
CA ASN A 7 9.41 -5.02 4.51
C ASN A 7 9.59 -3.77 5.39
N GLU A 8 10.34 -2.77 4.91
CA GLU A 8 10.56 -1.52 5.65
C GLU A 8 9.25 -0.71 5.77
N ALA A 9 8.45 -0.66 4.70
CA ALA A 9 7.14 -0.02 4.72
C ALA A 9 6.19 -0.70 5.72
N LEU A 10 6.19 -2.04 5.75
CA LEU A 10 5.38 -2.80 6.70
C LEU A 10 5.76 -2.49 8.15
N GLN A 11 7.05 -2.48 8.48
CA GLN A 11 7.54 -2.13 9.82
C GLN A 11 7.11 -0.72 10.24
N LEU A 12 7.14 0.24 9.32
CA LEU A 12 6.71 1.61 9.57
C LEU A 12 5.19 1.70 9.79
N ALA A 13 4.39 0.97 9.02
CA ALA A 13 2.94 0.93 9.21
C ALA A 13 2.57 0.31 10.57
N GLU A 14 3.20 -0.79 10.96
CA GLU A 14 3.01 -1.41 12.28
C GLU A 14 3.44 -0.47 13.42
N ALA A 15 4.54 0.26 13.25
CA ALA A 15 4.98 1.25 14.22
C ALA A 15 4.00 2.43 14.34
N PHE A 16 3.39 2.85 13.22
CA PHE A 16 2.36 3.89 13.20
C PHE A 16 1.12 3.45 13.99
N GLU A 17 0.65 2.23 13.79
CA GLU A 17 -0.50 1.71 14.53
C GLU A 17 -0.27 1.69 16.05
N GLN A 18 0.98 1.51 16.49
CA GLN A 18 1.34 1.52 17.90
C GLN A 18 1.51 2.94 18.47
N SER A 19 2.09 3.86 17.68
CA SER A 19 2.54 5.16 18.18
C SER A 19 1.64 6.34 17.80
N GLY A 20 0.92 6.23 16.67
CA GLY A 20 0.22 7.32 16.02
C GLY A 20 1.13 8.37 15.36
N ASP A 21 2.45 8.14 15.26
CA ASP A 21 3.37 9.08 14.60
C ASP A 21 3.17 9.07 13.09
N ILE A 22 2.54 10.14 12.59
CA ILE A 22 2.19 10.29 11.17
C ILE A 22 3.39 10.16 10.23
N SER A 23 4.60 10.50 10.69
CA SER A 23 5.82 10.38 9.89
C SER A 23 6.08 8.94 9.46
N GLN A 24 5.67 7.97 10.28
CA GLN A 24 5.85 6.56 10.02
C GLN A 24 4.94 6.09 8.87
N ILE A 25 3.65 6.41 8.92
CA ILE A 25 2.73 6.03 7.83
C ILE A 25 3.02 6.80 6.54
N ASP A 26 3.46 8.05 6.62
CA ASP A 26 3.88 8.81 5.43
C ASP A 26 5.09 8.17 4.74
N ASN A 27 6.08 7.72 5.52
CA ASN A 27 7.24 7.02 4.98
C ASN A 27 6.84 5.64 4.41
N ALA A 28 5.96 4.89 5.09
CA ALA A 28 5.44 3.62 4.58
C ALA A 28 4.76 3.80 3.22
N VAL A 29 3.91 4.83 3.07
CA VAL A 29 3.27 5.18 1.80
C VAL A 29 4.31 5.47 0.71
N GLN A 30 5.37 6.24 1.00
CA GLN A 30 6.39 6.53 -0.01
C GLN A 30 7.14 5.26 -0.45
N LEU A 31 7.49 4.39 0.48
CA LEU A 31 8.21 3.16 0.19
C LEU A 31 7.37 2.19 -0.64
N TRP A 32 6.09 2.01 -0.30
CA TRP A 32 5.20 1.18 -1.11
C TRP A 32 4.94 1.77 -2.51
N LYS A 33 4.80 3.09 -2.64
CA LYS A 33 4.73 3.73 -3.97
C LYS A 33 5.97 3.42 -4.80
N GLN A 34 7.16 3.58 -4.22
CA GLN A 34 8.41 3.27 -4.89
C GLN A 34 8.49 1.78 -5.28
N ALA A 35 8.06 0.89 -4.40
CA ALA A 35 8.04 -0.55 -4.66
C ALA A 35 7.13 -0.91 -5.85
N VAL A 36 5.92 -0.32 -5.90
CA VAL A 36 4.95 -0.47 -7.00
C VAL A 36 5.48 0.07 -8.33
N GLU A 37 6.20 1.20 -8.31
CA GLU A 37 6.80 1.82 -9.50
C GLU A 37 7.98 1.01 -10.07
N LEU A 38 8.65 0.21 -9.24
CA LEU A 38 9.81 -0.60 -9.65
C LEU A 38 9.43 -1.93 -10.32
N ILE A 39 8.19 -2.38 -10.21
CA ILE A 39 7.73 -3.67 -10.75
C ILE A 39 6.73 -3.49 -11.90
N SER A 40 6.80 -4.40 -12.88
CA SER A 40 5.89 -4.39 -14.03
C SER A 40 4.50 -4.90 -13.65
N ASP A 41 3.47 -4.53 -14.41
CA ASP A 41 2.09 -4.98 -14.17
C ASP A 41 1.88 -6.50 -14.30
N GLY A 42 2.77 -7.21 -15.00
CA GLY A 42 2.74 -8.67 -15.09
C GLY A 42 3.44 -9.40 -13.94
N ASP A 43 3.99 -8.65 -12.98
CA ASP A 43 4.66 -9.22 -11.81
C ASP A 43 3.62 -9.72 -10.79
N PRO A 44 3.70 -11.00 -10.35
CA PRO A 44 2.74 -11.57 -9.42
C PRO A 44 2.71 -10.90 -8.04
N ASP A 45 3.76 -10.17 -7.66
CA ASP A 45 3.82 -9.47 -6.37
C ASP A 45 3.13 -8.11 -6.39
N LYS A 46 2.85 -7.54 -7.59
CA LYS A 46 2.27 -6.19 -7.72
C LYS A 46 0.90 -6.01 -7.06
N PRO A 47 -0.05 -6.94 -7.19
CA PRO A 47 -1.32 -6.83 -6.49
C PRO A 47 -1.14 -6.73 -4.96
N ASN A 48 -0.20 -7.46 -4.37
CA ASN A 48 0.05 -7.43 -2.93
C ASN A 48 0.61 -6.08 -2.48
N LEU A 49 1.57 -5.51 -3.21
CA LEU A 49 2.11 -4.18 -2.91
C LEU A 49 1.06 -3.07 -3.04
N LEU A 50 0.20 -3.15 -4.06
CA LEU A 50 -0.91 -2.23 -4.24
C LEU A 50 -1.96 -2.36 -3.13
N ASN A 51 -2.22 -3.57 -2.66
CA ASN A 51 -3.08 -3.80 -1.51
C ASN A 51 -2.51 -3.18 -0.24
N ASN A 52 -1.21 -3.38 0.02
CA ASN A 52 -0.53 -2.76 1.15
C ASN A 52 -0.54 -1.23 1.06
N LEU A 53 -0.26 -0.67 -0.11
CA LEU A 53 -0.35 0.77 -0.37
C LEU A 53 -1.76 1.31 -0.11
N GLY A 54 -2.79 0.59 -0.57
CA GLY A 54 -4.19 0.93 -0.35
C GLY A 54 -4.55 0.96 1.14
N ASN A 55 -4.12 -0.05 1.89
CA ASN A 55 -4.31 -0.11 3.34
C ASN A 55 -3.60 1.03 4.06
N ALA A 56 -2.38 1.37 3.64
CA ALA A 56 -1.62 2.48 4.22
C ALA A 56 -2.34 3.82 4.09
N TYR A 57 -2.89 4.10 2.91
CA TYR A 57 -3.75 5.27 2.70
C TYR A 57 -5.02 5.21 3.55
N GLY A 58 -5.64 4.03 3.72
CA GLY A 58 -6.79 3.84 4.60
C GLY A 58 -6.49 4.15 6.06
N LEU A 59 -5.34 3.68 6.57
CA LEU A 59 -4.85 3.99 7.92
C LEU A 59 -4.61 5.49 8.09
N ARG A 60 -3.97 6.12 7.10
CA ARG A 60 -3.72 7.58 7.12
C ARG A 60 -5.01 8.39 7.08
N PHE A 61 -5.98 7.99 6.25
CA PHE A 61 -7.32 8.58 6.22
C PHE A 61 -8.02 8.48 7.58
N GLY A 62 -7.96 7.31 8.24
CA GLY A 62 -8.56 7.11 9.55
C GLY A 62 -8.01 8.06 10.62
N HIS A 63 -6.76 8.52 10.44
CA HIS A 63 -6.11 9.44 11.38
C HIS A 63 -6.29 10.92 11.01
N LEU A 64 -6.12 11.29 9.73
CA LEU A 64 -6.14 12.67 9.27
C LEU A 64 -7.49 13.14 8.72
N GLY A 65 -8.34 12.22 8.26
CA GLY A 65 -9.62 12.53 7.62
C GLY A 65 -9.49 13.14 6.22
N GLU A 66 -8.33 13.05 5.57
CA GLU A 66 -8.09 13.65 4.26
C GLU A 66 -8.75 12.84 3.13
N LEU A 67 -9.69 13.45 2.41
CA LEU A 67 -10.40 12.78 1.29
C LEU A 67 -9.45 12.21 0.23
N ARG A 68 -8.31 12.87 -0.01
CA ARG A 68 -7.30 12.41 -0.98
C ARG A 68 -6.72 11.05 -0.63
N ASP A 69 -6.68 10.69 0.66
CA ASP A 69 -6.18 9.40 1.12
C ASP A 69 -7.15 8.29 0.76
N ILE A 70 -8.44 8.47 1.01
CA ILE A 70 -9.42 7.43 0.66
C ILE A 70 -9.56 7.27 -0.86
N GLU A 71 -9.43 8.35 -1.63
CA GLU A 71 -9.38 8.29 -3.10
C GLU A 71 -8.15 7.51 -3.58
N SER A 72 -6.99 7.73 -2.96
CA SER A 72 -5.75 7.03 -3.29
C SER A 72 -5.80 5.55 -2.87
N ALA A 73 -6.41 5.26 -1.72
CA ALA A 73 -6.66 3.89 -1.26
C ALA A 73 -7.52 3.12 -2.26
N LEU A 74 -8.63 3.71 -2.69
CA LEU A 74 -9.54 3.10 -3.66
C LEU A 74 -8.85 2.86 -5.01
N ALA A 75 -8.05 3.82 -5.49
CA ALA A 75 -7.30 3.67 -6.73
C ALA A 75 -6.31 2.51 -6.67
N ALA A 76 -5.53 2.41 -5.58
CA ALA A 76 -4.56 1.33 -5.39
C ALA A 76 -5.23 -0.05 -5.30
N LEU A 77 -6.29 -0.18 -4.49
CA LEU A 77 -7.03 -1.44 -4.32
C LEU A 77 -7.73 -1.87 -5.62
N LYS A 78 -8.28 -0.93 -6.37
CA LYS A 78 -8.87 -1.22 -7.68
C LYS A 78 -7.82 -1.76 -8.65
N GLN A 79 -6.65 -1.14 -8.71
CA GLN A 79 -5.55 -1.62 -9.54
C GLN A 79 -5.08 -3.01 -9.11
N ALA A 80 -5.04 -3.30 -7.80
CA ALA A 80 -4.70 -4.64 -7.31
C ALA A 80 -5.67 -5.69 -7.87
N VAL A 81 -6.98 -5.44 -7.79
CA VAL A 81 -8.02 -6.35 -8.31
C VAL A 81 -7.94 -6.52 -9.83
N GLU A 82 -7.61 -5.44 -10.58
CA GLU A 82 -7.43 -5.50 -12.02
C GLU A 82 -6.23 -6.38 -12.44
N LEU A 83 -5.19 -6.43 -11.61
CA LEU A 83 -3.96 -7.19 -11.88
C LEU A 83 -4.00 -8.63 -11.35
N THR A 84 -4.83 -8.95 -10.37
CA THR A 84 -5.06 -10.35 -9.96
C THR A 84 -5.71 -11.13 -11.12
N PRO A 85 -5.29 -12.35 -11.48
CA PRO A 85 -5.99 -13.16 -12.49
C PRO A 85 -7.36 -13.66 -12.00
N ASP A 86 -8.34 -13.84 -12.90
CA ASP A 86 -9.70 -14.30 -12.54
C ASP A 86 -9.77 -15.74 -11.97
N GLY A 87 -8.67 -16.48 -12.01
CA GLY A 87 -8.53 -17.80 -11.40
C GLY A 87 -8.04 -17.79 -9.94
N ASP A 88 -7.66 -16.62 -9.41
CA ASP A 88 -7.26 -16.47 -8.02
C ASP A 88 -8.50 -16.36 -7.13
N ALA A 89 -8.69 -17.34 -6.24
CA ALA A 89 -9.89 -17.51 -5.41
C ALA A 89 -10.07 -16.43 -4.32
N ASN A 90 -9.29 -15.34 -4.37
CA ASN A 90 -9.30 -14.21 -3.45
C ASN A 90 -9.80 -12.89 -4.09
N LYS A 91 -10.35 -12.95 -5.31
CA LYS A 91 -11.13 -11.85 -5.90
C LYS A 91 -12.56 -11.78 -5.37
#